data_AF-A0A7V7DX21-F1
#
_entry.id   AF-A0A7V7DX21-F1
#
_cell.length_a   1.000
_cell.length_b   1.000
_cell.length_c   1.000
_cell.angle_alpha   90.00
_cell.angle_beta   90.00
_cell.angle_gamma   90.00
#
_symmetry.space_group_name_H-M   'P 1'
#
loop_
_entity.id
_entity.type
_entity.pdbx_description
1 polymer ?
#
loop_
_entity_poly.entity_id
_entity_poly.type
_entity_poly.pdbx_seq_one_letter_code
_entity_poly.pdbx_strand_id
1 'polypeptide(L)' 'MAEQKKPKRKPGVCVPWEEKVKELKEIRADKELVQKVWEDIDGLGYVYIWQCLLSF' A
#
# COMPACT_ATOMS: atom_id res chain seq x y z
N MET A 1 27.91 -5.75 8.57
CA MET A 1 26.86 -5.88 7.55
C MET A 1 25.53 -5.85 8.30
N ALA A 2 24.72 -4.81 8.11
CA ALA A 2 23.47 -4.66 8.86
C ALA A 2 22.51 -5.80 8.48
N GLU A 3 21.95 -6.48 9.48
CA GLU A 3 20.97 -7.54 9.30
C GLU A 3 19.74 -6.97 8.58
N GLN A 4 19.63 -7.24 7.27
CA GLN A 4 18.52 -6.73 6.46
C GLN A 4 17.27 -7.53 6.81
N LYS A 5 16.44 -6.96 7.69
CA LYS A 5 15.09 -7.44 8.00
C LYS A 5 14.32 -7.56 6.68
N LYS A 6 14.00 -8.79 6.25
CA LYS A 6 13.27 -9.03 5.00
C LYS A 6 12.04 -8.12 4.96
N PRO A 7 11.81 -7.38 3.86
CA PRO A 7 10.62 -6.55 3.75
C PRO A 7 9.40 -7.46 3.85
N LYS A 8 8.54 -7.20 4.86
CA LYS A 8 7.29 -7.94 5.08
C LYS A 8 6.19 -7.58 4.07
N ARG A 9 6.42 -6.59 3.21
CA ARG A 9 5.43 -6.07 2.27
C ARG A 9 5.43 -6.89 1.00
N LYS A 10 4.24 -7.17 0.47
CA LYS A 10 4.09 -7.84 -0.82
C LYS A 10 4.59 -6.91 -1.95
N PRO A 11 5.16 -7.46 -3.03
CA PRO A 11 5.44 -6.69 -4.24
C PRO A 11 4.16 -6.03 -4.76
N GLY A 12 4.26 -4.81 -5.30
CA GLY A 12 3.10 -4.07 -5.82
C GLY A 12 2.29 -3.33 -4.76
N VAL A 13 2.69 -3.39 -3.48
CA VAL A 13 1.98 -2.74 -2.37
C VAL A 13 2.90 -1.75 -1.68
N CYS A 14 2.45 -0.51 -1.54
CA CYS A 14 3.14 0.52 -0.76
C CYS A 14 2.79 0.40 0.72
N VAL A 15 1.50 0.38 1.03
CA VAL A 15 0.95 0.34 2.39
C VAL A 15 -0.17 -0.73 2.47
N PRO A 16 0.10 -1.87 3.13
CA PRO A 16 -0.90 -2.93 3.31
C PRO A 16 -2.17 -2.44 4.01
N TRP A 17 -3.32 -2.99 3.62
CA TRP A 17 -4.61 -2.68 4.26
C TRP A 17 -4.60 -2.86 5.78
N GLU A 18 -3.88 -3.87 6.29
CA GLU A 18 -3.71 -4.14 7.73
C GLU A 18 -2.97 -3.01 8.48
N GLU A 19 -2.08 -2.28 7.80
CA GLU A 19 -1.45 -1.08 8.35
C GLU A 19 -2.40 0.11 8.19
N LYS A 20 -3.05 0.25 7.02
CA LYS A 20 -3.92 1.40 6.74
C LYS A 20 -5.15 1.47 7.64
N VAL A 21 -5.78 0.35 7.93
CA VAL A 21 -6.98 0.27 8.76
C VAL A 21 -6.73 0.69 10.21
N LYS A 22 -5.47 0.65 10.68
CA LYS A 22 -5.09 1.14 12.02
C LYS A 22 -5.05 2.67 12.06
N GLU A 23 -4.78 3.32 10.93
CA GLU A 23 -4.82 4.78 10.81
C GLU A 23 -6.23 5.29 10.54
N LEU A 24 -7.02 4.52 9.77
CA LEU A 24 -8.43 4.80 9.57
C LEU A 24 -9.15 4.59 10.90
N LYS A 25 -9.84 5.63 11.39
CA LYS A 25 -10.77 5.51 12.52
C LYS A 25 -11.93 4.59 12.13
N GLU A 26 -13.03 4.62 12.87
CA GLU A 26 -14.24 3.88 12.54
C GLU A 26 -14.69 4.13 11.09
N ILE A 27 -14.63 3.08 10.27
CA ILE A 27 -15.17 3.08 8.91
C ILE A 27 -16.69 2.89 9.04
N ARG A 28 -17.44 3.97 8.84
CA ARG A 28 -18.92 3.98 8.86
C ARG A 28 -19.57 3.46 7.57
N ALA A 29 -18.77 3.34 6.51
CA ALA A 29 -19.19 2.88 5.20
C ALA A 29 -18.89 1.38 5.01
N ASP A 30 -19.26 0.86 3.84
CA ASP A 30 -18.93 -0.51 3.45
C ASP A 30 -17.41 -0.75 3.47
N LYS A 31 -16.96 -1.63 4.36
CA LYS A 31 -15.52 -1.87 4.59
C LYS A 31 -14.84 -2.54 3.41
N GLU A 32 -15.55 -3.40 2.68
CA GLU A 32 -15.00 -4.09 1.51
C GLU A 32 -14.76 -3.12 0.37
N LEU A 33 -15.69 -2.17 0.16
CA LEU A 33 -15.52 -1.12 -0.84
C LEU A 33 -14.33 -0.22 -0.52
N VAL A 34 -14.19 0.21 0.74
CA VAL A 34 -13.06 1.08 1.15
C VAL A 34 -11.74 0.34 0.99
N GLN A 35 -11.69 -0.94 1.38
CA GLN A 35 -10.50 -1.77 1.18
C GLN A 35 -10.15 -1.87 -0.31
N LYS A 36 -11.12 -2.21 -1.17
CA LYS A 36 -10.90 -2.38 -2.60
C LYS A 36 -10.38 -1.09 -3.25
N VAL A 37 -10.99 0.05 -2.92
CA VAL A 37 -10.55 1.35 -3.43
C VAL A 37 -9.16 1.70 -2.93
N TRP A 38 -8.84 1.38 -1.67
CA TRP A 38 -7.51 1.58 -1.13
C TRP A 38 -6.45 0.76 -1.88
N GLU A 39 -6.69 -0.54 -2.05
CA GLU A 39 -5.74 -1.44 -2.73
C GLU A 39 -5.51 -1.05 -4.20
N ASP A 40 -6.55 -0.56 -4.89
CA ASP A 40 -6.44 -0.07 -6.28
C ASP A 40 -5.55 1.19 -6.37
N ILE A 41 -5.80 2.18 -5.49
CA ILE A 41 -5.01 3.42 -5.45
C ILE A 41 -3.57 3.17 -4.99
N ASP A 42 -3.37 2.29 -4.00
CA ASP A 42 -2.04 1.93 -3.51
C ASP A 42 -1.19 1.28 -4.62
N GLY A 43 -1.80 0.38 -5.41
CA GLY A 43 -1.15 -0.21 -6.58
C GLY A 43 -0.77 0.84 -7.64
N LEU A 44 -1.63 1.81 -7.91
CA LEU A 44 -1.30 2.93 -8.81
C LEU A 44 -0.15 3.79 -8.26
N GLY A 45 -0.15 4.04 -6.95
CA GLY A 45 0.94 4.74 -6.26
C GLY A 45 2.27 4.01 -6.39
N TYR A 46 2.27 2.68 -6.23
CA TYR A 46 3.45 1.85 -6.44
C TYR A 46 4.00 2.02 -7.86
N VAL A 47 3.16 1.92 -8.89
CA VAL A 47 3.57 2.09 -10.29
C VAL A 47 4.14 3.49 -10.53
N TYR A 48 3.50 4.54 -10.01
CA TYR A 48 3.96 5.91 -10.16
C TYR A 48 5.38 6.10 -9.60
N ILE A 49 5.66 5.58 -8.40
CA ILE A 49 7.00 5.65 -7.79
C ILE A 49 8.04 5.02 -8.72
N TRP A 50 7.75 3.84 -9.28
CA TRP A 50 8.67 3.18 -10.20
C TRP A 50 8.85 3.91 -11.52
N GLN A 51 7.78 4.49 -12.07
CA GLN A 51 7.89 5.32 -13.27
C GLN A 51 8.81 6.52 -13.04
N CYS A 52 8.71 7.19 -11.88
CA CYS A 52 9.62 8.27 -11.50
C CYS A 52 11.08 7.81 -11.36
N LEU A 53 11.32 6.56 -10.95
CA LEU A 53 12.65 6.00 -10.73
C LEU A 53 13.30 5.36 -11.95
N LEU A 54 12.53 4.97 -12.96
CA LEU A 54 13.02 4.16 -14.09
C LEU A 54 12.82 4.81 -15.46
N SER A 55 12.06 5.91 -15.56
CA SER A 55 11.68 6.51 -16.85
C SER A 55 12.49 7.78 -17.17
N PHE A 56 13.79 7.80 -16.85
CA PHE A 56 14.70 8.89 -17.15
C PHE A 56 15.95 8.42 -17.89
#